data_AF-A0A936AI61-F1
#
_entry.id   AF-A0A936AI61-F1
#
_cell.length_a   1.000
_cell.length_b   1.000
_cell.length_c   1.000
_cell.angle_alpha   90.00
_cell.angle_beta   90.00
_cell.angle_gamma   90.00
#
_symmetry.space_group_name_H-M   'P 1'
#
loop_
_entity.id
_entity.type
_entity.pdbx_description
1 polymer ?
#
loop_
_entity_poly.entity_id
_entity_poly.type
_entity_poly.pdbx_seq_one_letter_code
_entity_poly.pdbx_strand_id
1 'polypeptide(L)'
;MLIQELIEKIRGTEKDRAAVVSLIYQDSSLKKSIKSYVLNHYGNEDDVIIIFDDMIVQFIKSVFSKPDFKLEGELSAYLMGIAKHLWYAESKKRMKMKQWDSIENKDFVDQDIISIDQILSDEKKTLLLNVLSHIGKNCKEVLMYWANGYAMDEIAQKLNYKSEGMVRKKKSVCLKELTTIIQLRPEIKKALSS
;
A
#
# COMPACT_ATOMS: atom_id res chain seq x y z
N MET A 1 18.09 -27.73 -2.52
CA MET A 1 17.17 -28.34 -3.50
C MET A 1 17.27 -27.55 -4.79
N LEU A 2 17.49 -28.21 -5.92
CA LEU A 2 17.59 -27.52 -7.22
C LEU A 2 16.20 -27.06 -7.67
N ILE A 3 16.12 -25.93 -8.37
CA ILE A 3 14.85 -25.36 -8.88
C ILE A 3 14.10 -26.38 -9.76
N GLN A 4 14.83 -27.13 -10.59
CA GLN A 4 14.24 -28.17 -11.44
C GLN A 4 13.59 -29.28 -10.60
N GLU A 5 14.24 -29.73 -9.53
CA GLU A 5 13.71 -30.76 -8.64
C GLU A 5 12.41 -30.29 -7.95
N LEU A 6 12.33 -29.01 -7.60
CA LEU A 6 11.12 -28.41 -7.03
C LEU A 6 9.97 -28.40 -8.06
N ILE A 7 10.25 -28.06 -9.32
CA ILE A 7 9.25 -28.07 -10.40
C ILE A 7 8.72 -29.49 -10.62
N GLU A 8 9.59 -30.49 -10.68
CA GLU A 8 9.19 -31.90 -10.82
C GLU A 8 8.33 -32.34 -9.64
N LYS A 9 8.69 -31.98 -8.40
CA LYS A 9 7.88 -32.29 -7.21
C LYS A 9 6.50 -31.65 -7.26
N ILE A 10 6.37 -30.41 -7.76
CA ILE A 10 5.06 -29.78 -7.92
C ILE A 10 4.19 -30.56 -8.90
N ARG A 11 4.77 -31.05 -10.00
CA ARG A 11 4.07 -31.82 -11.04
C ARG A 11 3.85 -33.29 -10.69
N GLY A 12 4.54 -33.80 -9.67
CA GLY A 12 4.46 -35.18 -9.20
C GLY A 12 3.21 -35.47 -8.38
N THR A 13 3.39 -36.20 -7.28
CA THR A 13 2.27 -36.68 -6.45
C THR A 13 1.73 -35.57 -5.53
N GLU A 14 0.58 -35.82 -4.91
CA GLU A 14 0.05 -34.92 -3.87
C GLU A 14 1.01 -34.79 -2.68
N LYS A 15 1.67 -35.88 -2.30
CA LYS A 15 2.69 -35.89 -1.24
C LYS A 15 3.89 -35.00 -1.59
N ASP A 16 4.32 -35.01 -2.85
CA ASP A 16 5.43 -34.16 -3.32
C ASP A 16 5.04 -32.68 -3.29
N ARG A 17 3.81 -32.35 -3.71
CA ARG A 17 3.27 -31.00 -3.60
C ARG A 17 3.20 -30.52 -2.16
N ALA A 18 2.67 -31.35 -1.26
CA ALA A 18 2.58 -31.01 0.16
C ALA A 18 3.96 -30.75 0.77
N ALA A 19 5.00 -31.49 0.35
CA ALA A 19 6.37 -31.25 0.79
C ALA A 19 6.90 -29.89 0.30
N VAL A 20 6.62 -29.49 -0.95
CA VAL A 20 7.01 -28.17 -1.48
C VAL A 20 6.28 -27.05 -0.74
N VAL A 21 4.98 -27.19 -0.51
CA VAL A 21 4.20 -26.23 0.27
C VAL A 21 4.79 -26.07 1.67
N SER A 22 5.05 -27.17 2.38
CA SER A 22 5.66 -27.16 3.71
C SER A 22 7.02 -26.44 3.72
N LEU A 23 7.86 -26.69 2.70
CA LEU A 23 9.15 -26.02 2.56
C LEU A 23 8.99 -24.49 2.40
N ILE A 24 8.02 -24.02 1.62
CA ILE A 24 7.75 -22.59 1.47
C ILE A 24 7.23 -21.99 2.79
N TYR A 25 6.36 -22.69 3.52
CA TYR A 25 5.88 -22.24 4.84
C TYR A 25 7.00 -22.18 5.90
N GLN A 26 8.05 -22.96 5.77
CA GLN A 26 9.19 -22.91 6.70
C GLN A 26 10.13 -21.73 6.43
N ASP A 27 10.01 -21.06 5.28
CA ASP A 27 10.80 -19.88 4.95
C ASP A 27 10.35 -18.66 5.77
N SER A 28 10.99 -18.50 6.92
CA SER A 28 10.75 -17.38 7.85
C SER A 28 11.18 -16.03 7.28
N SER A 29 12.16 -15.99 6.36
CA SER A 29 12.65 -14.75 5.76
C SER A 29 11.64 -14.21 4.75
N LEU A 30 11.11 -15.10 3.91
CA LEU A 30 10.06 -14.76 2.95
C LEU A 30 8.79 -14.29 3.67
N LYS A 31 8.35 -15.00 4.72
CA LYS A 31 7.20 -14.58 5.54
C LYS A 31 7.38 -13.18 6.13
N LYS A 32 8.54 -12.89 6.74
CA LYS A 32 8.84 -11.55 7.28
C LYS A 32 8.83 -10.48 6.19
N SER A 33 9.36 -10.79 5.01
CA SER A 33 9.41 -9.87 3.89
C SER A 33 8.03 -9.54 3.34
N ILE A 34 7.17 -10.55 3.17
CA ILE A 34 5.77 -10.36 2.73
C ILE A 34 4.98 -9.59 3.78
N LYS A 35 5.11 -9.95 5.06
CA LYS A 35 4.48 -9.24 6.18
C LYS A 35 4.84 -7.76 6.17
N SER A 36 6.14 -7.44 6.11
CA SER A 36 6.62 -6.06 6.03
C SER A 36 6.03 -5.33 4.83
N TYR A 37 5.99 -5.97 3.66
CA TYR A 37 5.42 -5.34 2.46
C TYR A 37 3.92 -5.06 2.60
N VAL A 38 3.10 -6.03 3.00
CA VAL A 38 1.65 -5.85 3.11
C VAL A 38 1.30 -4.77 4.15
N LEU A 39 1.92 -4.82 5.33
CA LEU A 39 1.64 -3.84 6.40
C LEU A 39 2.09 -2.42 6.01
N ASN A 40 3.24 -2.27 5.35
CA ASN A 40 3.70 -0.96 4.85
C ASN A 40 2.83 -0.41 3.70
N HIS A 41 1.98 -1.25 3.12
CA HIS A 41 1.08 -0.90 2.02
C HIS A 41 -0.40 -1.00 2.45
N TYR A 42 -0.69 -0.63 3.71
CA TYR A 42 -2.04 -0.48 4.27
C TYR A 42 -2.85 -1.77 4.40
N GLY A 43 -2.18 -2.93 4.41
CA GLY A 43 -2.80 -4.21 4.77
C GLY A 43 -2.72 -4.48 6.27
N ASN A 44 -3.40 -5.54 6.70
CA ASN A 44 -3.40 -6.02 8.08
C ASN A 44 -2.78 -7.44 8.19
N GLU A 45 -2.76 -8.03 9.38
CA GLU A 45 -2.20 -9.36 9.61
C GLU A 45 -2.97 -10.48 8.88
N ASP A 46 -4.30 -10.37 8.76
CA ASP A 46 -5.11 -11.35 8.04
C ASP A 46 -4.80 -11.31 6.53
N ASP A 47 -4.59 -10.11 5.98
CA ASP A 47 -4.15 -9.91 4.61
C ASP A 47 -2.78 -10.57 4.36
N VAL A 48 -1.88 -10.55 5.34
CA VAL A 48 -0.58 -11.23 5.22
C VAL A 48 -0.76 -12.74 5.04
N ILE A 49 -1.64 -13.34 5.84
CA ILE A 49 -1.93 -14.78 5.76
C ILE A 49 -2.54 -15.11 4.41
N ILE A 50 -3.57 -14.37 4.00
CA ILE A 50 -4.26 -14.58 2.71
C ILE A 50 -3.28 -14.44 1.54
N ILE A 51 -2.47 -13.38 1.51
CA ILE A 51 -1.50 -13.15 0.43
C ILE A 51 -0.44 -14.23 0.39
N PHE A 52 0.00 -14.74 1.53
CA PHE A 52 0.98 -15.82 1.60
C PHE A 52 0.42 -17.11 1.01
N ASP A 53 -0.80 -17.48 1.38
CA ASP A 53 -1.46 -18.69 0.90
C ASP A 53 -1.78 -18.60 -0.60
N ASP A 54 -2.33 -17.47 -1.05
CA ASP A 54 -2.64 -17.22 -2.46
C ASP A 54 -1.37 -17.20 -3.33
N MET A 55 -0.26 -16.70 -2.80
CA MET A 55 1.03 -16.73 -3.47
C MET A 55 1.47 -18.17 -3.76
N ILE A 56 1.34 -19.08 -2.78
CA ILE A 56 1.67 -20.51 -2.96
C ILE A 56 0.77 -21.12 -4.02
N VAL A 57 -0.54 -20.88 -3.94
CA VAL A 57 -1.51 -21.38 -4.91
C VAL A 57 -1.19 -20.88 -6.32
N GLN A 58 -0.91 -19.59 -6.47
CA GLN A 58 -0.57 -18.99 -7.75
C GLN A 58 0.74 -19.53 -8.32
N PHE A 59 1.73 -19.79 -7.45
CA PHE A 59 2.98 -20.42 -7.86
C PHE A 59 2.76 -21.83 -8.40
N ILE A 60 2.05 -22.68 -7.66
CA ILE A 60 1.72 -24.05 -8.07
C ILE A 60 0.95 -24.03 -9.40
N LYS A 61 -0.08 -23.19 -9.51
CA LYS A 61 -0.86 -23.02 -10.75
C LYS A 61 0.02 -22.61 -11.93
N SER A 62 0.99 -21.72 -11.72
CA SER A 62 1.90 -21.25 -12.77
C SER A 62 2.78 -22.39 -13.30
N VAL A 63 3.26 -23.27 -12.41
CA VAL A 63 4.07 -24.45 -12.78
C VAL A 63 3.26 -25.49 -13.55
N PHE A 64 1.99 -25.69 -13.19
CA PHE A 64 1.08 -26.60 -13.90
C PHE A 64 0.65 -26.07 -15.27
N SER A 65 0.32 -24.77 -15.34
CA SER A 65 -0.30 -24.20 -16.54
C SER A 65 0.69 -23.98 -17.69
N LYS A 66 2.00 -23.97 -17.39
CA LYS A 66 3.07 -23.74 -18.36
C LYS A 66 3.96 -24.98 -18.46
N PRO A 67 3.84 -25.81 -19.51
CA PRO A 67 4.67 -27.01 -19.67
C PRO A 67 6.17 -26.72 -19.63
N ASP A 68 6.58 -25.58 -20.16
CA ASP A 68 7.95 -25.08 -20.26
C ASP A 68 8.32 -24.09 -19.15
N PHE A 69 7.60 -24.11 -18.00
CA PHE A 69 7.88 -23.23 -16.87
C PHE A 69 9.36 -23.26 -16.49
N LYS A 70 9.99 -22.08 -16.50
CA LYS A 70 11.34 -21.84 -16.02
C LYS A 70 11.30 -20.77 -14.95
N LEU A 71 12.05 -20.99 -13.87
CA LEU A 71 12.26 -19.99 -12.84
C LEU A 71 13.70 -19.47 -12.99
N GLU A 72 13.81 -18.22 -13.37
CA GLU A 72 15.08 -17.50 -13.48
C GLU A 72 15.35 -16.76 -12.17
N GLY A 73 16.48 -17.05 -11.53
CA GLY A 73 16.88 -16.44 -10.27
C GLY A 73 16.43 -17.22 -9.02
N GLU A 74 16.30 -16.50 -7.90
CA GLU A 74 15.99 -17.10 -6.60
C GLU A 74 14.48 -17.32 -6.41
N LEU A 75 14.11 -18.49 -5.87
CA LEU A 75 12.71 -18.83 -5.59
C LEU A 75 12.03 -17.78 -4.70
N SER A 76 12.72 -17.31 -3.66
CA SER A 76 12.19 -16.31 -2.72
C SER A 76 11.84 -14.99 -3.43
N ALA A 77 12.68 -14.54 -4.37
CA ALA A 77 12.46 -13.34 -5.16
C ALA A 77 11.27 -13.50 -6.11
N TYR A 78 11.13 -14.66 -6.75
CA TYR A 78 10.00 -14.97 -7.61
C TYR A 78 8.68 -15.00 -6.83
N LEU A 79 8.65 -15.69 -5.69
CA LEU A 79 7.51 -15.76 -4.79
C LEU A 79 7.13 -14.38 -4.23
N MET A 80 8.12 -13.58 -3.83
CA MET A 80 7.91 -12.20 -3.43
C MET A 80 7.29 -11.36 -4.55
N GLY A 81 7.69 -11.58 -5.81
CA GLY A 81 7.08 -10.94 -6.98
C GLY A 81 5.58 -11.27 -7.11
N ILE A 82 5.21 -12.53 -6.93
CA ILE A 82 3.81 -12.97 -6.92
C ILE A 82 3.04 -12.29 -5.79
N ALA A 83 3.55 -12.33 -4.56
CA ALA A 83 2.89 -11.73 -3.40
C ALA A 83 2.63 -10.22 -3.57
N LYS A 84 3.63 -9.48 -4.09
CA LYS A 84 3.47 -8.04 -4.38
C LYS A 84 2.40 -7.78 -5.43
N HIS A 85 2.33 -8.60 -6.48
CA HIS A 85 1.31 -8.47 -7.52
C HIS A 85 -0.09 -8.74 -6.98
N LEU A 86 -0.25 -9.81 -6.18
CA LEU A 86 -1.52 -10.14 -5.53
C LEU A 86 -1.99 -9.00 -4.63
N TRP A 87 -1.11 -8.48 -3.76
CA TRP A 87 -1.47 -7.38 -2.87
C TRP A 87 -1.81 -6.10 -3.64
N TYR A 88 -1.07 -5.79 -4.71
CA TYR A 88 -1.37 -4.65 -5.56
C TYR A 88 -2.75 -4.77 -6.22
N ALA A 89 -3.09 -5.94 -6.75
CA ALA A 89 -4.39 -6.21 -7.34
C ALA A 89 -5.52 -6.08 -6.30
N GLU A 90 -5.33 -6.66 -5.12
CA GLU A 90 -6.29 -6.61 -4.01
C GLU A 90 -6.48 -5.17 -3.50
N SER A 91 -5.39 -4.44 -3.26
CA SER A 91 -5.43 -3.03 -2.86
C SER A 91 -6.19 -2.17 -3.87
N LYS A 92 -5.97 -2.42 -5.17
CA LYS A 92 -6.69 -1.71 -6.24
C LYS A 92 -8.17 -2.07 -6.26
N LYS A 93 -8.54 -3.34 -6.02
CA LYS A 93 -9.94 -3.76 -5.88
C LYS A 93 -10.60 -3.08 -4.68
N ARG A 94 -9.95 -3.06 -3.51
CA ARG A 94 -10.47 -2.38 -2.32
C ARG A 94 -10.67 -0.88 -2.53
N MET A 95 -9.74 -0.23 -3.24
CA MET A 95 -9.91 1.17 -3.63
C MET A 95 -11.10 1.38 -4.57
N LYS A 96 -11.35 0.45 -5.50
CA LYS A 96 -12.50 0.50 -6.42
C LYS A 96 -13.82 0.13 -5.76
N MET A 97 -13.86 -0.84 -4.85
CA MET A 97 -15.05 -1.21 -4.08
C MET A 97 -15.47 -0.07 -3.16
N LYS A 98 -14.53 0.59 -2.48
CA LYS A 98 -14.82 1.86 -1.77
C LYS A 98 -15.41 2.95 -2.67
N GLN A 99 -15.10 2.91 -3.97
CA GLN A 99 -15.62 3.83 -4.99
C GLN A 99 -16.99 3.39 -5.58
N TRP A 100 -17.38 2.12 -5.41
CA TRP A 100 -18.65 1.56 -5.87
C TRP A 100 -19.69 1.47 -4.75
N ASP A 101 -19.29 1.09 -3.54
CA ASP A 101 -20.11 1.10 -2.32
C ASP A 101 -20.57 2.54 -1.95
N SER A 102 -19.90 3.56 -2.49
CA SER A 102 -20.28 4.98 -2.39
C SER A 102 -21.35 5.42 -3.40
N ILE A 103 -21.76 4.55 -4.34
CA ILE A 103 -22.81 4.84 -5.35
C ILE A 103 -24.17 4.26 -4.92
N GLU A 104 -24.22 3.13 -4.20
CA GLU A 104 -25.48 2.46 -3.83
C GLU A 104 -26.02 2.77 -2.42
N ASN A 105 -25.24 3.40 -1.53
CA ASN A 105 -25.73 3.86 -0.22
C ASN A 105 -25.99 5.38 -0.21
N LYS A 106 -26.81 5.85 -1.15
CA LYS A 106 -27.41 7.19 -1.11
C LYS A 106 -28.84 7.09 -0.63
N ASP A 107 -29.01 6.81 0.65
CA ASP A 107 -30.11 7.35 1.44
C ASP A 107 -29.63 7.46 2.90
N PHE A 108 -29.68 8.68 3.43
CA PHE A 108 -29.23 9.17 4.75
C PHE A 108 -27.74 9.55 4.92
N VAL A 109 -27.41 10.70 4.34
CA VAL A 109 -26.87 11.93 4.99
C VAL A 109 -25.89 11.75 6.19
N ASP A 110 -24.62 12.01 5.87
CA ASP A 110 -23.71 12.95 6.55
C ASP A 110 -23.44 12.79 8.05
N GLN A 111 -22.31 12.14 8.38
CA GLN A 111 -21.42 12.45 9.52
C GLN A 111 -20.02 11.87 9.18
N ASP A 112 -18.95 12.59 8.91
CA ASP A 112 -18.70 14.01 8.80
C ASP A 112 -17.54 14.17 7.79
N ILE A 113 -17.73 15.04 6.80
CA ILE A 113 -16.63 15.76 6.19
C ILE A 113 -16.07 16.65 7.29
N ILE A 114 -15.09 16.14 8.03
CA ILE A 114 -14.47 17.00 9.00
C ILE A 114 -13.45 17.86 8.27
N SER A 115 -13.91 19.05 7.89
CA SER A 115 -13.03 20.20 7.69
C SER A 115 -12.01 20.19 8.84
N ILE A 116 -10.73 20.42 8.57
CA ILE A 116 -9.70 20.55 9.62
C ILE A 116 -10.15 21.52 10.75
N ASP A 117 -11.14 22.37 10.46
CA ASP A 117 -11.87 23.23 11.38
C ASP A 117 -12.79 22.55 12.43
N GLN A 118 -13.14 21.26 12.34
CA GLN A 118 -14.14 20.66 13.25
C GLN A 118 -13.68 19.46 14.12
N ILE A 119 -12.51 18.83 13.88
CA ILE A 119 -11.97 17.76 14.76
C ILE A 119 -10.91 18.28 15.73
N LEU A 120 -10.10 19.23 15.30
CA LEU A 120 -8.91 19.63 16.04
C LEU A 120 -9.31 20.69 17.07
N SER A 121 -8.83 20.55 18.31
CA SER A 121 -8.85 21.69 19.24
C SER A 121 -8.14 22.88 18.57
N ASP A 122 -8.52 24.11 18.88
CA ASP A 122 -7.90 25.30 18.28
C ASP A 122 -6.37 25.33 18.50
N GLU A 123 -5.89 24.69 19.56
CA GLU A 123 -4.46 24.43 19.81
C GLU A 123 -3.84 23.50 18.76
N LYS A 124 -4.46 22.35 18.47
CA LYS A 124 -3.95 21.40 17.46
C LYS A 124 -4.02 21.99 16.04
N LYS A 125 -5.03 22.81 15.73
CA LYS A 125 -5.08 23.56 14.46
C LYS A 125 -3.96 24.58 14.37
N THR A 126 -3.74 25.36 15.42
CA THR A 126 -2.66 26.36 15.46
C THR A 126 -1.31 25.68 15.30
N LEU A 127 -1.11 24.54 15.94
CA LEU A 127 0.09 23.71 15.81
C LEU A 127 0.26 23.19 14.38
N LEU A 128 -0.79 22.65 13.76
CA LEU A 128 -0.77 22.16 12.38
C LEU A 128 -0.52 23.29 11.37
N LEU A 129 -1.15 24.45 11.56
CA LEU A 129 -0.93 25.65 10.74
C LEU A 129 0.48 26.19 10.89
N ASN A 130 1.06 26.13 12.09
CA ASN A 130 2.46 26.45 12.34
C ASN A 130 3.40 25.44 11.69
N VAL A 131 3.12 24.14 11.71
CA VAL A 131 3.95 23.15 11.00
C VAL A 131 3.87 23.36 9.48
N LEU A 132 2.66 23.61 8.97
CA LEU A 132 2.42 23.90 7.55
C LEU A 132 3.02 25.24 7.09
N SER A 133 3.25 26.21 7.99
CA SER A 133 3.93 27.47 7.65
C SER A 133 5.43 27.30 7.43
N HIS A 134 6.02 26.20 7.92
CA HIS A 134 7.43 25.85 7.68
C HIS A 134 7.64 25.09 6.35
N ILE A 135 6.55 24.78 5.64
CA ILE A 135 6.60 24.16 4.31
C ILE A 135 6.22 25.22 3.28
N GLY A 136 6.95 25.26 2.17
CA GLY A 136 6.72 26.27 1.13
C GLY A 136 5.26 26.30 0.64
N LYS A 137 4.76 27.50 0.31
CA LYS A 137 3.35 27.77 -0.08
C LYS A 137 2.78 26.74 -1.06
N ASN A 138 3.53 26.40 -2.11
CA ASN A 138 3.11 25.44 -3.13
C ASN A 138 2.92 24.02 -2.59
N CYS A 139 3.67 23.63 -1.56
CA CYS A 139 3.51 22.33 -0.90
C CYS A 139 2.29 22.33 0.03
N LYS A 140 2.09 23.42 0.79
CA LYS A 140 0.90 23.60 1.62
C LYS A 140 -0.38 23.48 0.78
N GLU A 141 -0.44 24.19 -0.34
CA GLU A 141 -1.61 24.19 -1.22
C GLU A 141 -1.86 22.82 -1.87
N VAL A 142 -0.82 22.12 -2.36
CA VAL A 142 -0.96 20.74 -2.89
C VAL A 142 -1.51 19.79 -1.83
N LEU A 143 -1.00 19.86 -0.59
CA LEU A 143 -1.45 19.00 0.50
C LEU A 143 -2.88 19.35 0.95
N MET A 144 -3.23 20.64 0.99
CA MET A 144 -4.58 21.08 1.32
C MET A 144 -5.60 20.62 0.28
N TYR A 145 -5.38 20.86 -1.02
CA TYR A 145 -6.33 20.42 -2.03
C TYR A 145 -6.42 18.89 -2.10
N TRP A 146 -5.31 18.18 -1.92
CA TRP A 146 -5.35 16.72 -1.82
C TRP A 146 -6.15 16.24 -0.60
N ALA A 147 -5.97 16.87 0.56
CA ALA A 147 -6.69 16.53 1.79
C ALA A 147 -8.20 16.86 1.69
N ASN A 148 -8.56 17.89 0.91
CA ASN A 148 -9.95 18.24 0.59
C ASN A 148 -10.56 17.37 -0.52
N GLY A 149 -9.87 16.31 -0.96
CA GLY A 149 -10.43 15.31 -1.87
C GLY A 149 -10.41 15.68 -3.36
N TYR A 150 -9.73 16.76 -3.76
CA TYR A 150 -9.61 17.14 -5.16
C TYR A 150 -8.82 16.10 -5.97
N ALA A 151 -9.22 15.87 -7.22
CA ALA A 151 -8.53 14.99 -8.13
C ALA A 151 -7.18 15.60 -8.59
N MET A 152 -6.19 14.76 -8.93
CA MET A 152 -4.80 15.23 -9.17
C MET A 152 -4.68 16.14 -10.41
N ASP A 153 -5.55 15.97 -11.38
CA ASP A 153 -5.74 16.82 -12.56
C ASP A 153 -6.39 18.17 -12.20
N GLU A 154 -7.39 18.18 -11.32
CA GLU A 154 -8.00 19.43 -10.80
C GLU A 154 -7.00 20.25 -9.99
N ILE A 155 -6.20 19.58 -9.15
CA ILE A 155 -5.11 20.21 -8.40
C ILE A 155 -4.05 20.77 -9.37
N ALA A 156 -3.76 20.04 -10.46
CA ALA A 156 -2.81 20.51 -11.46
C ALA A 156 -3.30 21.80 -12.12
N GLN A 157 -4.58 21.88 -12.46
CA GLN A 157 -5.20 23.09 -13.02
C GLN A 157 -5.22 24.24 -12.02
N LYS A 158 -5.66 23.99 -10.77
CA LYS A 158 -5.75 25.02 -9.73
C LYS A 158 -4.40 25.62 -9.34
N LEU A 159 -3.34 24.83 -9.42
CA LEU A 159 -1.98 25.22 -9.02
C LEU A 159 -1.03 25.42 -10.21
N ASN A 160 -1.57 25.45 -11.44
CA ASN A 160 -0.80 25.64 -12.68
C ASN A 160 0.39 24.66 -12.85
N TYR A 161 0.21 23.39 -12.44
CA TYR A 161 1.16 22.32 -12.79
C TYR A 161 0.87 21.77 -14.18
N LYS A 162 1.94 21.42 -14.90
CA LYS A 162 1.86 20.94 -16.29
C LYS A 162 1.19 19.57 -16.46
N SER A 163 1.10 18.79 -15.39
CA SER A 163 0.45 17.47 -15.42
C SER A 163 0.10 16.97 -14.02
N GLU A 164 -0.88 16.06 -13.94
CA GLU A 164 -1.20 15.35 -12.68
C GLU A 164 0.00 14.55 -12.13
N GLY A 165 0.88 14.04 -12.99
CA GLY A 165 2.11 13.36 -12.58
C GLY A 165 3.06 14.28 -11.82
N MET A 166 3.11 15.56 -12.19
CA MET A 166 3.89 16.58 -11.50
C MET A 166 3.31 16.88 -10.11
N VAL A 167 1.98 16.90 -9.99
CA VAL A 167 1.27 17.05 -8.70
C VAL A 167 1.52 15.85 -7.79
N ARG A 168 1.45 14.62 -8.30
CA ARG A 168 1.73 13.39 -7.52
C ARG A 168 3.17 13.37 -7.00
N LYS A 169 4.14 13.73 -7.85
CA LYS A 169 5.55 13.86 -7.45
C LYS A 169 5.72 14.96 -6.40
N LYS A 170 5.08 16.11 -6.61
CA LYS A 170 5.11 17.23 -5.65
C LYS A 170 4.51 16.83 -4.31
N LYS A 171 3.34 16.18 -4.29
CA LYS A 171 2.70 15.62 -3.08
C LYS A 171 3.66 14.72 -2.31
N SER A 172 4.34 13.80 -2.99
CA SER A 172 5.29 12.89 -2.34
C SER A 172 6.46 13.63 -1.69
N VAL A 173 7.02 14.65 -2.36
CA VAL A 173 8.07 15.49 -1.80
C VAL A 173 7.57 16.28 -0.58
N CYS A 174 6.41 16.92 -0.69
CA CYS A 174 5.84 17.73 0.38
C CYS A 174 5.44 16.90 1.61
N LEU A 175 4.94 15.67 1.43
CA LEU A 175 4.67 14.74 2.53
C LEU A 175 5.95 14.29 3.23
N LYS A 176 7.05 14.09 2.49
CA LYS A 176 8.35 13.76 3.09
C LYS A 176 8.88 14.93 3.91
N GLU A 177 8.84 16.14 3.37
CA GLU A 177 9.22 17.38 4.08
C GLU A 177 8.39 17.57 5.37
N LEU A 178 7.07 17.42 5.28
CA LEU A 178 6.17 17.48 6.43
C LEU A 178 6.54 16.44 7.50
N THR A 179 6.78 15.20 7.08
CA THR A 179 7.16 14.11 7.98
C THR A 179 8.50 14.38 8.66
N THR A 180 9.49 14.90 7.93
CA THR A 180 10.80 15.27 8.47
C THR A 180 10.68 16.38 9.52
N ILE A 181 9.85 17.41 9.27
CA ILE A 181 9.62 18.49 10.25
C ILE A 181 8.97 17.96 11.53
N ILE A 182 7.98 17.09 11.41
CA ILE A 182 7.31 16.45 12.56
C ILE A 182 8.29 15.57 13.35
N GLN A 183 9.21 14.87 12.67
CA GLN A 183 10.22 14.03 13.33
C GLN A 183 11.29 14.86 14.06
N LEU A 184 11.65 16.03 13.54
CA LEU A 184 12.64 16.94 14.15
C LEU A 184 12.07 17.76 15.32
N ARG A 185 10.75 17.67 15.57
CA ARG A 185 10.05 18.40 16.63
C ARG A 185 9.23 17.43 17.49
N PRO A 186 9.85 16.77 18.49
CA PRO A 186 9.20 15.75 19.30
C PRO A 186 7.96 16.26 20.06
N GLU A 187 7.91 17.56 20.38
CA GLU A 187 6.73 18.24 20.95
C GLU A 187 5.52 18.20 20.01
N ILE A 188 5.73 18.35 18.71
CA ILE A 188 4.66 18.28 17.69
C ILE A 188 4.22 16.84 17.47
N LYS A 189 5.18 15.91 17.43
CA LYS A 189 4.88 14.48 17.30
C LYS A 189 3.97 13.99 18.44
N LYS A 190 4.25 14.40 19.68
CA LYS A 190 3.46 14.03 20.87
C LYS A 190 2.05 14.61 20.84
N ALA A 191 1.90 15.86 20.41
CA ALA A 191 0.61 16.56 20.33
C ALA A 191 -0.32 16.05 19.21
N LEU A 192 0.24 15.47 18.15
CA LEU A 192 -0.52 14.89 17.03
C LEU A 192 -0.86 13.40 17.23
N SER A 193 -0.19 12.70 18.15
CA SER A 193 -0.42 11.28 18.46
C SER A 193 -1.42 11.01 19.60
N SER A 194 -1.85 12.08 20.28
CA SER A 194 -2.90 12.09 21.31
C SER A 194 -4.20 12.65 20.76
#